data_AF-A0A7V8G0X8-F1
#
_entry.id   AF-A0A7V8G0X8-F1
#
_cell.length_a   1.000
_cell.length_b   1.000
_cell.length_c   1.000
_cell.angle_alpha   90.00
_cell.angle_beta   90.00
_cell.angle_gamma   90.00
#
_symmetry.space_group_name_H-M   'P 1'
#
loop_
_entity.id
_entity.type
_entity.pdbx_description
1 polymer ?
#
loop_
_entity_poly.entity_id
_entity_poly.type
_entity_poly.pdbx_seq_one_letter_code
_entity_poly.pdbx_strand_id
1 'polypeptide(L)'
;MTKLLRAATRSAQRGFTLIELMVVLVIIGVLAALIVPNVIERADDARVTAAKTDINNLMQALKLYRLDNQRYPTGEQGLQALLARPPARPRPTGSLILPLIYGHLSKRLILPLIYGHLSKRHCPARTALG
;
A
#
# COMPACT_ATOMS: atom_id res chain seq x y z
N MET A 1 44.78 47.62 -46.74
CA MET A 1 43.83 47.38 -45.63
C MET A 1 43.30 45.97 -45.78
N THR A 2 43.50 44.98 -44.92
CA THR A 2 44.07 44.87 -43.57
C THR A 2 44.19 43.37 -43.34
N LYS A 3 45.40 42.83 -43.14
CA LYS A 3 45.58 41.46 -42.65
C LYS A 3 45.08 41.42 -41.20
N LEU A 4 43.86 40.93 -41.00
CA LEU A 4 43.33 40.60 -39.68
C LEU A 4 43.93 39.27 -39.22
N LEU A 5 45.11 39.33 -38.62
CA LEU A 5 45.73 38.21 -37.92
C LEU A 5 44.90 37.93 -36.66
N ARG A 6 43.99 36.96 -36.76
CA ARG A 6 43.24 36.43 -35.62
C ARG A 6 44.21 35.66 -34.72
N ALA A 7 44.66 36.30 -33.64
CA ALA A 7 45.39 35.63 -32.57
C ALA A 7 44.43 34.68 -31.85
N ALA A 8 44.49 33.39 -32.20
CA ALA A 8 43.82 32.34 -31.46
C ALA A 8 44.56 32.19 -30.12
N THR A 9 43.97 32.70 -29.04
CA THR A 9 44.43 32.44 -27.68
C THR A 9 44.35 30.95 -27.41
N ARG A 10 45.49 30.25 -27.39
CA ARG A 10 45.57 28.87 -26.89
C ARG A 10 45.17 28.91 -25.42
N SER A 11 43.97 28.44 -25.10
CA SER A 11 43.59 28.10 -23.73
C SER A 11 44.54 26.99 -23.28
N ALA A 12 45.45 27.31 -22.37
CA ALA A 12 46.33 26.31 -21.77
C ALA A 12 45.46 25.27 -21.06
N GLN A 13 45.36 24.05 -21.62
CA GLN A 13 44.77 22.93 -20.92
C GLN A 13 45.68 22.59 -19.74
N ARG A 14 45.27 22.97 -18.54
CA ARG A 14 45.88 22.51 -17.30
C ARG A 14 45.46 21.05 -17.11
N GLY A 15 46.40 20.13 -17.29
CA GLY A 15 46.20 18.73 -16.97
C GLY A 15 46.14 18.52 -15.46
N PHE A 16 45.21 17.69 -15.01
CA PHE A 16 45.18 17.17 -13.64
C PHE A 16 46.45 16.36 -13.37
N THR A 17 47.04 16.56 -12.20
CA THR A 17 48.19 15.75 -11.78
C THR A 17 47.69 14.49 -11.05
N LEU A 18 48.42 13.38 -11.15
CA LEU A 18 48.06 12.15 -10.42
C LEU A 18 48.04 12.36 -8.90
N ILE A 19 48.93 13.22 -8.39
CA ILE A 19 49.01 13.56 -6.96
C ILE A 19 47.77 14.30 -6.47
N GLU A 20 47.13 15.11 -7.32
CA GLU A 20 45.92 15.85 -6.99
C GLU A 20 44.75 14.90 -6.76
N LEU A 21 44.59 13.89 -7.61
CA LEU A 21 43.58 12.84 -7.41
C LEU A 21 43.89 11.94 -6.20
N MET A 22 45.17 11.65 -5.95
CA MET A 22 45.56 10.86 -4.77
C MET A 22 45.12 11.54 -3.48
N VAL A 23 45.43 12.82 -3.32
CA VAL A 23 45.04 13.59 -2.11
C VAL A 23 43.52 13.67 -1.98
N VAL A 24 42.80 13.88 -3.07
CA VAL A 24 41.33 13.96 -3.06
C VAL A 24 40.70 12.65 -2.58
N LEU A 25 41.16 11.50 -3.07
CA LEU A 25 40.64 10.19 -2.66
C LEU A 25 40.95 9.89 -1.18
N VAL A 26 42.10 10.34 -0.68
CA VAL A 26 42.45 10.21 0.74
C VAL A 26 41.48 11.03 1.60
N ILE A 27 41.19 12.29 1.25
CA ILE A 27 40.26 13.13 2.01
C ILE A 27 38.85 12.55 1.98
N ILE A 28 38.36 12.10 0.82
CA ILE A 28 37.05 11.45 0.69
C ILE A 28 36.99 10.16 1.53
N GLY A 29 38.05 9.37 1.54
CA GLY A 29 38.14 8.14 2.34
C GLY A 29 38.06 8.38 3.84
N VAL A 30 38.79 9.38 4.35
CA VAL A 30 38.77 9.75 5.78
C VAL A 30 37.38 10.27 6.19
N LEU A 31 36.78 11.16 5.40
CA LEU A 31 35.45 11.70 5.71
C LEU A 31 34.37 10.61 5.65
N ALA A 32 34.41 9.73 4.65
CA ALA A 32 33.45 8.64 4.52
C ALA A 32 33.52 7.67 5.71
N ALA A 33 34.72 7.33 6.20
CA ALA A 33 34.90 6.44 7.34
C ALA A 33 34.24 6.97 8.64
N LEU A 34 34.21 8.29 8.83
CA LEU A 34 33.58 8.92 10.00
C LEU A 34 32.05 9.06 9.85
N ILE A 35 31.57 9.35 8.65
CA ILE A 35 30.15 9.63 8.41
C ILE A 35 29.31 8.36 8.33
N VAL A 36 29.80 7.31 7.65
CA VAL A 36 29.05 6.07 7.38
C VAL A 36 28.50 5.37 8.65
N PRO A 37 29.28 5.13 9.72
CA PRO A 37 28.75 4.41 10.90
C PRO A 37 27.60 5.17 11.58
N ASN A 38 27.70 6.50 11.65
CA ASN A 38 26.68 7.36 12.26
C ASN A 38 25.32 7.31 11.54
N VAL A 39 25.30 7.06 10.24
CA VAL A 39 24.06 7.00 9.45
C VAL A 39 23.36 5.64 9.63
N ILE A 40 24.13 4.56 9.73
CA ILE A 40 23.59 3.19 9.89
C ILE A 40 22.94 3.03 11.26
N GLU A 41 23.61 3.45 12.34
CA GLU A 41 23.07 3.40 13.70
C GLU A 41 21.75 4.19 13.82
N ARG A 42 21.69 5.38 13.23
CA ARG A 42 20.48 6.22 13.23
C ARG A 42 19.35 5.63 12.40
N ALA A 43 19.63 4.85 11.36
CA ALA A 43 18.59 4.25 10.53
C ALA A 43 17.82 3.16 11.30
N ASP A 44 18.51 2.36 12.11
CA ASP A 44 17.86 1.32 12.93
C ASP A 44 17.09 1.94 14.09
N ASP A 45 17.64 2.97 14.75
CA ASP A 45 16.90 3.74 15.77
C ASP A 45 15.67 4.44 15.20
N ALA A 46 15.77 4.98 13.97
CA ALA A 46 14.65 5.60 13.27
C ALA A 46 13.56 4.56 12.94
N ARG A 47 13.95 3.34 12.54
CA ARG A 47 12.99 2.24 12.30
C ARG A 47 12.27 1.83 13.57
N VAL A 48 12.98 1.69 14.69
CA VAL A 48 12.37 1.38 16.00
C VAL A 48 11.42 2.50 16.44
N THR A 49 11.81 3.75 16.24
CA THR A 49 10.99 4.93 16.58
C THR A 49 9.75 5.04 15.68
N ALA A 50 9.88 4.76 14.39
CA ALA A 50 8.77 4.70 13.45
C ALA A 50 7.78 3.61 13.85
N ALA A 51 8.25 2.38 14.13
CA ALA A 51 7.40 1.28 14.58
C ALA A 51 6.65 1.61 15.89
N LYS A 52 7.32 2.26 16.87
CA LYS A 52 6.66 2.73 18.09
C LYS A 52 5.57 3.76 17.80
N THR A 53 5.83 4.69 16.88
CA THR A 53 4.85 5.68 16.43
C THR A 53 3.65 5.01 15.78
N ASP A 54 3.87 4.03 14.90
CA ASP A 54 2.81 3.31 14.22
C ASP A 54 1.92 2.53 15.21
N ILE A 55 2.53 1.85 16.18
CA ILE A 55 1.78 1.15 17.25
C ILE A 55 0.93 2.13 18.05
N ASN A 56 1.47 3.30 18.40
CA ASN A 56 0.72 4.33 19.12
C ASN A 56 -0.48 4.85 18.31
N ASN A 57 -0.29 5.09 17.01
CA ASN A 57 -1.35 5.51 16.11
C ASN A 57 -2.45 4.44 16.00
N LEU A 58 -2.06 3.15 15.89
CA LEU A 58 -2.99 2.02 15.88
C LEU A 58 -3.77 1.90 17.19
N MET A 59 -3.10 2.05 18.34
CA MET A 59 -3.76 2.03 19.65
C MET A 59 -4.76 3.18 19.80
N GLN A 60 -4.45 4.37 19.29
CA GLN A 60 -5.38 5.50 19.30
C GLN A 60 -6.61 5.21 18.43
N ALA A 61 -6.41 4.70 17.21
CA ALA A 61 -7.52 4.31 16.34
C ALA A 61 -8.40 3.22 16.97
N LEU A 62 -7.81 2.24 17.67
CA LEU A 62 -8.55 1.22 18.41
C LEU A 62 -9.34 1.79 19.59
N LYS A 63 -8.78 2.77 20.32
CA LYS A 63 -9.49 3.47 21.39
C LYS A 63 -10.69 4.25 20.87
N LEU A 64 -10.53 4.95 19.74
CA LEU A 64 -11.63 5.65 19.06
C LEU A 64 -12.71 4.68 18.59
N TYR A 65 -12.32 3.57 17.95
CA TYR A 65 -13.28 2.55 17.52
C TYR A 65 -14.07 1.96 18.70
N ARG A 66 -13.41 1.72 19.84
CA ARG A 66 -14.08 1.26 21.07
C ARG A 66 -15.02 2.31 21.63
N LEU A 67 -14.68 3.60 21.54
CA LEU A 67 -15.56 4.68 21.98
C LEU A 67 -16.85 4.68 21.16
N ASP A 68 -16.75 4.50 19.84
CA ASP A 68 -17.91 4.51 18.94
C ASP A 68 -18.75 3.23 18.96
N ASN A 69 -18.11 2.07 19.13
CA ASN A 69 -18.75 0.76 18.98
C ASN A 69 -18.85 -0.04 20.30
N GLN A 70 -18.36 0.53 21.41
CA GLN A 70 -18.27 -0.09 22.75
C GLN A 70 -17.47 -1.38 22.85
N ARG A 71 -16.79 -1.79 21.76
CA ARG A 71 -16.02 -3.04 21.67
C ARG A 71 -14.86 -2.87 20.70
N TYR A 72 -13.83 -3.70 20.85
CA TYR A 72 -12.71 -3.77 19.91
C TYR A 72 -13.09 -4.57 18.65
N PRO A 73 -12.42 -4.34 17.50
CA PRO A 73 -12.64 -5.13 16.30
C PRO A 73 -12.20 -6.58 16.52
N THR A 74 -12.89 -7.54 15.90
CA THR A 74 -12.49 -8.96 15.94
C THR A 74 -11.34 -9.21 14.95
N GLY A 75 -10.54 -10.26 15.17
CA GLY A 75 -9.39 -10.59 14.30
C GLY A 75 -9.75 -10.70 12.80
N GLU A 76 -10.95 -11.20 12.50
CA GLU A 76 -11.50 -11.28 11.14
C GLU A 76 -11.83 -9.93 10.49
N GLN A 77 -12.14 -8.90 11.29
CA GLN A 77 -12.41 -7.54 10.79
C GLN A 77 -11.13 -6.78 10.44
N GLY A 78 -10.00 -7.21 11.03
CA GLY A 78 -8.65 -6.75 10.70
C GLY A 78 -8.42 -5.24 10.81
N LEU A 79 -7.29 -4.78 10.26
CA LEU A 79 -6.91 -3.38 10.18
C LEU A 79 -7.89 -2.54 9.33
N GLN A 80 -8.67 -3.19 8.47
CA GLN A 80 -9.66 -2.53 7.61
C GLN A 80 -10.77 -1.83 8.41
N ALA A 81 -11.10 -2.33 9.60
CA ALA A 81 -12.08 -1.70 10.49
C ALA A 81 -11.62 -0.36 11.11
N LEU A 82 -10.33 -0.05 11.01
CA LEU A 82 -9.75 1.24 11.45
C LEU A 82 -9.65 2.26 10.31
N LEU A 83 -9.63 1.79 9.05
CA LEU A 83 -9.52 2.64 7.86
C LEU A 83 -10.88 3.06 7.29
N ALA A 84 -11.90 2.20 7.43
CA ALA A 84 -13.26 2.50 7.03
C ALA A 84 -14.22 2.04 8.12
N ARG A 85 -15.11 2.93 8.57
CA ARG A 85 -16.17 2.62 9.53
C ARG A 85 -17.01 1.46 8.96
N PRO A 86 -16.97 0.24 9.56
CA PRO A 86 -17.66 -0.90 8.96
C PRO A 86 -19.18 -0.69 9.02
N PRO A 87 -19.93 -0.87 7.91
CA PRO A 87 -21.40 -0.78 7.92
C PRO A 87 -22.08 -2.01 8.54
N ALA A 88 -21.34 -3.03 8.98
CA ALA A 88 -21.91 -4.29 9.42
C ALA A 88 -21.35 -4.80 10.77
N ARG A 89 -22.27 -5.33 11.58
CA ARG A 89 -21.97 -6.05 12.82
C ARG A 89 -21.00 -7.22 12.52
N PRO A 90 -20.10 -7.57 13.45
CA PRO A 90 -19.17 -8.67 13.26
C PRO A 90 -19.96 -9.96 13.16
N ARG A 91 -19.67 -10.75 12.13
CA ARG A 91 -20.15 -12.12 12.10
C ARG A 91 -19.31 -12.93 13.08
N PRO A 92 -19.93 -13.67 14.02
CA PRO A 92 -19.19 -14.55 14.90
C PRO A 92 -18.59 -15.70 14.10
N THR A 93 -17.26 -15.82 14.15
CA THR A 93 -16.42 -16.84 13.47
C THR A 93 -16.69 -18.28 13.94
N GLY A 94 -17.58 -18.48 14.91
CA GLY A 94 -17.87 -19.79 15.51
C GLY A 94 -19.23 -20.42 15.17
N SER A 95 -19.94 -19.98 14.12
CA SER A 95 -21.27 -20.55 13.77
C SER A 95 -21.25 -21.36 12.46
N LEU A 96 -20.42 -22.39 12.38
CA LEU A 96 -20.42 -23.36 11.27
C LEU A 96 -21.59 -24.37 11.30
N ILE A 97 -22.61 -24.18 12.16
CA ILE A 97 -23.73 -25.13 12.26
C ILE A 97 -24.97 -24.68 11.46
N LEU A 98 -25.09 -23.40 11.12
CA LEU A 98 -26.28 -22.91 10.40
C LEU A 98 -26.33 -23.10 8.86
N PRO A 99 -25.23 -23.23 8.09
CA PRO A 99 -25.37 -23.37 6.64
C PRO A 99 -25.89 -24.75 6.20
N LEU A 100 -25.76 -25.79 7.02
CA LEU A 100 -26.27 -27.13 6.68
C LEU A 100 -27.79 -27.25 6.81
N ILE A 101 -28.39 -26.57 7.79
CA ILE A 101 -29.85 -26.66 8.03
C ILE A 101 -30.60 -25.64 7.15
N TYR A 102 -30.08 -24.42 6.98
CA TYR A 102 -30.75 -23.35 6.24
C TYR A 102 -30.47 -23.34 4.72
N GLY A 103 -29.34 -23.90 4.28
CA GLY A 103 -28.98 -23.94 2.85
C GLY A 103 -29.87 -24.89 2.04
N HIS A 104 -30.28 -26.02 2.61
CA HIS A 104 -31.05 -27.03 1.91
C HIS A 104 -32.56 -26.76 1.91
N LEU A 105 -33.10 -26.17 3.00
CA LEU A 105 -34.51 -25.79 3.09
C LEU A 105 -34.86 -24.60 2.17
N SER A 106 -33.99 -23.60 2.07
CA SER A 106 -34.24 -22.39 1.25
C SER A 106 -34.28 -22.70 -0.25
N LYS A 107 -33.34 -23.52 -0.75
CA LYS A 107 -33.26 -23.90 -2.17
C LYS A 107 -34.40 -24.82 -2.62
N ARG A 108 -34.92 -25.69 -1.75
CA ARG A 108 -36.00 -26.63 -2.09
C ARG A 108 -37.41 -26.07 -1.87
N LEU A 109 -37.64 -25.22 -0.87
CA LEU A 109 -38.99 -24.81 -0.48
C LEU A 109 -39.35 -23.37 -0.89
N ILE A 110 -38.40 -22.44 -0.85
CA ILE A 110 -38.68 -20.99 -0.98
C ILE A 110 -38.31 -20.47 -2.38
N LEU A 111 -37.20 -20.95 -2.96
CA LEU A 111 -36.75 -20.54 -4.29
C LEU A 111 -37.77 -20.82 -5.43
N PRO A 112 -38.47 -21.98 -5.48
CA PRO A 112 -39.49 -22.21 -6.51
C PRO A 112 -40.77 -21.37 -6.32
N LEU A 113 -41.07 -20.89 -5.10
CA LEU A 113 -42.21 -19.99 -4.85
C LEU A 113 -41.93 -18.56 -5.35
N ILE A 114 -40.68 -18.10 -5.29
CA ILE A 114 -40.32 -16.74 -5.71
C ILE A 114 -39.97 -16.71 -7.21
N TYR A 115 -39.29 -17.73 -7.74
CA TYR A 115 -38.85 -17.79 -9.14
C TYR A 115 -39.80 -18.56 -10.07
N GLY A 116 -40.74 -19.34 -9.55
CA GLY A 116 -41.69 -20.12 -10.36
C GLY A 116 -42.69 -19.27 -11.16
N HIS A 117 -42.81 -17.97 -10.87
CA HIS A 117 -43.82 -17.14 -11.52
C HIS A 117 -43.35 -16.37 -12.77
N LEU A 118 -42.04 -16.35 -13.06
CA LEU A 118 -41.48 -15.56 -14.17
C LEU A 118 -41.09 -16.37 -15.42
N SER A 119 -41.23 -17.71 -15.40
CA SER A 119 -40.86 -18.59 -16.53
C SER A 119 -42.05 -19.10 -17.36
N LYS A 120 -43.02 -18.22 -17.67
CA LYS A 120 -44.08 -18.53 -18.68
C LYS A 120 -44.49 -17.34 -19.56
N ARG A 121 -43.83 -16.19 -19.49
CA ARG A 121 -44.15 -15.04 -20.38
C ARG A 121 -42.94 -14.56 -21.19
N HIS A 122 -42.34 -15.48 -21.95
CA HIS A 122 -41.45 -15.15 -23.07
C HIS A 122 -41.93 -15.83 -24.35
N CYS A 123 -42.91 -15.19 -24.98
CA CYS A 123 -42.99 -15.03 -26.44
C CYS A 123 -43.12 -13.51 -26.61
N PRO A 124 -42.33 -12.81 -27.44
CA PRO A 124 -42.23 -13.11 -28.87
C PRO A 124 -40.84 -12.85 -29.48
N ALA A 125 -40.42 -13.68 -30.44
CA ALA A 125 -39.45 -13.21 -31.42
C ALA A 125 -39.54 -13.97 -32.73
N ARG A 126 -39.82 -13.17 -33.78
CA ARG A 126 -39.15 -13.23 -35.09
C ARG A 126 -39.88 -13.98 -36.22
N THR A 127 -40.70 -13.19 -36.93
CA THR A 127 -40.54 -12.86 -38.36
C THR A 127 -39.76 -13.87 -39.23
N ALA A 128 -40.41 -14.43 -40.26
CA ALA A 128 -40.10 -14.20 -41.68
C ALA A 128 -40.66 -15.30 -42.62
N LEU A 129 -40.96 -14.88 -43.87
CA LEU A 129 -41.07 -15.61 -45.13
C LEU A 129 -42.46 -16.09 -45.60
N GLY A 130 -42.87 -15.55 -46.76
CA GLY A 130 -43.78 -16.18 -47.72
C GLY A 130 -45.06 -15.43 -47.95
#